data_AF-A0A7S2Q581-F1
#
_entry.id   AF-A0A7S2Q581-F1
#
_cell.length_a   1.000
_cell.length_b   1.000
_cell.length_c   1.000
_cell.angle_alpha   90.00
_cell.angle_beta   90.00
_cell.angle_gamma   90.00
#
_symmetry.space_group_name_H-M   'P 1'
#
loop_
_entity.id
_entity.type
_entity.pdbx_description
1 polymer ?
#
loop_
_entity_poly.entity_id
_entity_poly.type
_entity_poly.pdbx_seq_one_letter_code
_entity_poly.pdbx_strand_id
1 'polypeptide(L)'
;VGSYESAMTVLQTTGYDNALRAYLAADRPYLGICLGMQTLFESSTEYKDDQSSELPGLGVIPGHVIKFDETKRSVPHIGWNGTIAHQSSPAMKYIKDHNGDEVYFVHSYYAPITDANSKWVLTRTTYEGQEYISSVQKGNVCATQFHPEKSGKTGLNFLKGFLESVEDGTLSNTTPIAVNPIDHTELVKRVVVALDVRSNDNGDLVVTKGDQYDVREKDDDAVTGRGGVRNLGKPVS
;
A
#
# COMPACT_ATOMS: atom_id res chain seq x y z
N VAL A 1 -9.78 -7.19 0.27
CA VAL A 1 -9.59 -5.72 0.27
C VAL A 1 -10.80 -5.10 0.95
N GLY A 2 -10.59 -4.19 1.91
CA GLY A 2 -11.66 -3.40 2.52
C GLY A 2 -12.00 -2.17 1.67
N SER A 3 -13.12 -1.52 1.95
CA SER A 3 -13.48 -0.21 1.37
C SER A 3 -13.44 0.89 2.44
N TYR A 4 -13.31 2.14 2.01
CA TYR A 4 -13.43 3.34 2.84
C TYR A 4 -14.72 3.33 3.65
N GLU A 5 -15.85 3.02 2.99
CA GLU A 5 -17.16 2.87 3.64
C GLU A 5 -17.14 1.85 4.77
N SER A 6 -16.58 0.66 4.51
CA SER A 6 -16.52 -0.41 5.51
C SER A 6 -15.68 0.02 6.71
N ALA A 7 -14.53 0.65 6.47
CA ALA A 7 -13.65 1.16 7.52
C ALA A 7 -14.33 2.25 8.37
N MET A 8 -14.92 3.27 7.74
CA MET A 8 -15.59 4.35 8.47
C MET A 8 -16.84 3.86 9.21
N THR A 9 -17.62 2.96 8.61
CA THR A 9 -18.78 2.33 9.26
C THR A 9 -18.36 1.58 10.52
N VAL A 10 -17.29 0.78 10.46
CA VAL A 10 -16.79 0.07 11.63
C VAL A 10 -16.32 1.07 12.71
N LEU A 11 -15.55 2.10 12.35
CA LEU A 11 -15.10 3.11 13.31
C LEU A 11 -16.26 3.82 14.02
N GLN A 12 -17.29 4.20 13.27
CA GLN A 12 -18.47 4.90 13.81
C GLN A 12 -19.33 3.97 14.67
N THR A 13 -19.65 2.77 14.17
CA THR A 13 -20.52 1.83 14.89
C THR A 13 -19.89 1.26 16.16
N THR A 14 -18.55 1.21 16.21
CA THR A 14 -17.80 0.83 17.43
C THR A 14 -17.52 2.02 18.35
N GLY A 15 -17.81 3.26 17.94
CA GLY A 15 -17.51 4.48 18.68
C GLY A 15 -16.01 4.83 18.77
N TYR A 16 -15.17 4.15 17.98
CA TYR A 16 -13.73 4.41 17.93
C TYR A 16 -13.36 5.65 17.12
N ASP A 17 -14.26 6.18 16.29
CA ASP A 17 -14.06 7.41 15.53
C ASP A 17 -13.75 8.61 16.46
N ASN A 18 -14.53 8.79 17.53
CA ASN A 18 -14.32 9.88 18.49
C ASN A 18 -13.02 9.70 19.29
N ALA A 19 -12.74 8.47 19.74
CA ALA A 19 -11.51 8.16 20.45
C ALA A 19 -10.28 8.39 19.57
N LEU A 20 -10.35 8.02 18.29
CA LEU A 20 -9.28 8.23 17.32
C LEU A 20 -9.08 9.71 17.01
N ARG A 21 -10.15 10.50 16.81
CA ARG A 21 -10.06 11.96 16.65
C ARG A 21 -9.37 12.60 17.85
N ALA A 22 -9.72 12.22 19.07
CA ALA A 22 -9.08 12.72 20.28
C ALA A 22 -7.60 12.30 20.37
N TYR A 23 -7.26 11.06 19.99
CA TYR A 23 -5.88 10.57 19.96
C TYR A 23 -5.01 11.37 18.98
N LEU A 24 -5.54 11.63 17.77
CA LEU A 24 -4.86 12.40 16.72
C LEU A 24 -4.72 13.88 17.11
N ALA A 25 -5.76 14.48 17.71
CA ALA A 25 -5.72 15.86 18.19
C ALA A 25 -4.71 16.08 19.32
N ALA A 26 -4.40 15.03 20.09
CA ALA A 26 -3.37 15.04 21.12
C ALA A 26 -1.94 14.83 20.57
N ASP A 27 -1.76 14.84 19.24
CA ASP A 27 -0.48 14.65 18.54
C ASP A 27 0.32 13.43 19.03
N ARG A 28 -0.39 12.32 19.21
CA ARG A 28 0.20 11.05 19.64
C ARG A 28 0.68 10.24 18.43
N PRO A 29 1.74 9.43 18.57
CA PRO A 29 2.24 8.58 17.49
C PRO A 29 1.16 7.73 16.83
N TYR A 30 0.90 7.99 15.55
CA TYR A 30 -0.07 7.28 14.73
C TYR A 30 0.55 6.90 13.39
N LEU A 31 0.28 5.67 12.95
CA LEU A 31 0.59 5.20 11.61
C LEU A 31 -0.67 4.69 10.92
N GLY A 32 -1.13 5.40 9.90
CA GLY A 32 -2.19 4.95 9.00
C GLY A 32 -1.63 4.28 7.75
N ILE A 33 -2.21 3.16 7.32
CA ILE A 33 -1.77 2.44 6.10
C ILE A 33 -2.96 2.28 5.14
N CYS A 34 -2.76 2.69 3.89
CA CYS A 34 -3.75 2.63 2.81
C CYS A 34 -5.09 3.30 3.20
N LEU A 35 -6.13 2.51 3.51
CA LEU A 35 -7.39 3.06 4.03
C LEU A 35 -7.19 3.89 5.30
N GLY A 36 -6.27 3.49 6.18
CA GLY A 36 -5.95 4.25 7.40
C GLY A 36 -5.34 5.63 7.12
N MET A 37 -4.75 5.84 5.93
CA MET A 37 -4.39 7.17 5.45
C MET A 37 -5.62 7.90 4.90
N GLN A 38 -6.38 7.24 4.04
CA GLN A 38 -7.53 7.85 3.37
C GLN A 38 -8.59 8.33 4.37
N THR A 39 -8.86 7.58 5.44
CA THR A 39 -9.83 7.97 6.47
C THR A 39 -9.43 9.24 7.22
N LEU A 40 -8.19 9.70 7.15
CA LEU A 40 -7.77 10.98 7.76
C LEU A 40 -8.32 12.20 7.03
N PHE A 41 -8.67 12.06 5.74
CA PHE A 41 -9.21 13.15 4.92
C PHE A 41 -10.68 13.46 5.27
N GLU A 42 -11.22 14.55 4.73
CA GLU A 42 -12.59 14.99 5.01
C GLU A 42 -13.64 14.04 4.47
N SER A 43 -13.40 13.46 3.29
CA SER A 43 -14.32 12.50 2.70
C SER A 43 -13.68 11.64 1.60
N SER A 44 -14.44 10.67 1.08
CA SER A 44 -14.11 9.93 -0.14
C SER A 44 -15.30 9.79 -1.09
N THR A 45 -15.02 9.74 -2.39
CA THR A 45 -15.99 9.41 -3.44
C THR A 45 -16.13 7.89 -3.68
N GLU A 46 -15.54 7.04 -2.83
CA GLU A 46 -15.69 5.58 -2.93
C GLU A 46 -17.10 5.16 -2.50
N TYR A 47 -18.08 5.29 -3.41
CA TYR A 47 -19.44 4.78 -3.23
C TYR A 47 -19.91 3.96 -4.44
N LYS A 48 -20.61 2.85 -4.15
CA LYS A 48 -20.88 1.78 -5.11
C LYS A 48 -22.13 1.96 -5.97
N ASP A 49 -23.12 2.73 -5.55
CA ASP A 49 -24.40 2.82 -6.27
C ASP A 49 -25.03 4.23 -6.18
N ASP A 50 -25.11 4.87 -7.34
CA ASP A 50 -26.13 5.87 -7.76
C ASP A 50 -26.41 7.14 -6.93
N GLN A 51 -25.60 7.57 -5.96
CA GLN A 51 -25.74 8.94 -5.42
C GLN A 51 -24.41 9.64 -5.15
N SER A 52 -24.37 10.91 -5.57
CA SER A 52 -23.23 11.83 -5.55
C SER A 52 -22.83 12.32 -4.14
N SER A 53 -23.10 11.56 -3.08
CA SER A 53 -22.74 11.96 -1.72
C SER A 53 -21.39 11.38 -1.32
N GLU A 54 -20.44 12.26 -1.02
CA GLU A 54 -19.16 11.88 -0.44
C GLU A 54 -19.34 11.25 0.95
N LEU A 55 -18.56 10.21 1.25
CA LEU A 55 -18.56 9.57 2.56
C LEU A 55 -17.66 10.34 3.53
N PRO A 56 -18.16 10.86 4.68
CA PRO A 56 -17.34 11.59 5.63
C PRO A 56 -16.24 10.74 6.26
N GLY A 57 -15.05 11.34 6.39
CA GLY A 57 -13.90 10.79 7.08
C GLY A 57 -13.68 11.36 8.47
N LEU A 58 -12.47 11.18 8.98
CA LEU A 58 -12.00 11.76 10.24
C LEU A 58 -11.72 13.26 10.12
N GLY A 59 -11.63 13.83 8.92
CA GLY A 59 -11.52 15.29 8.72
C GLY A 59 -10.32 15.92 9.44
N VAL A 60 -9.22 15.18 9.56
CA VAL A 60 -7.96 15.64 10.17
C VAL A 60 -7.13 16.39 9.12
N ILE A 61 -7.23 15.96 7.87
CA ILE A 61 -6.52 16.53 6.71
C ILE A 61 -7.56 17.13 5.76
N PRO A 62 -7.44 18.41 5.36
CA PRO A 62 -8.32 19.00 4.37
C PRO A 62 -8.26 18.28 3.02
N GLY A 63 -9.40 18.18 2.34
CA GLY A 63 -9.54 17.60 1.01
C GLY A 63 -10.18 16.22 0.99
N HIS A 64 -10.34 15.72 -0.24
CA HIS A 64 -11.21 14.59 -0.55
C HIS A 64 -10.46 13.51 -1.32
N VAL A 65 -10.71 12.26 -0.98
CA VAL A 65 -10.13 11.09 -1.66
C VAL A 65 -11.01 10.73 -2.87
N ILE A 66 -10.47 10.88 -4.07
CA ILE A 66 -11.20 10.76 -5.34
C ILE A 66 -10.70 9.57 -6.18
N LYS A 67 -11.54 9.06 -7.08
CA LYS A 67 -11.18 7.95 -7.98
C LYS A 67 -10.22 8.42 -9.07
N PHE A 68 -9.26 7.57 -9.46
CA PHE A 68 -8.52 7.77 -10.70
C PHE A 68 -9.44 7.75 -11.92
N ASP A 69 -9.14 8.63 -12.89
CA ASP A 69 -9.83 8.65 -14.19
C ASP A 69 -9.43 7.45 -15.05
N GLU A 70 -10.31 6.45 -15.12
CA GLU A 70 -10.12 5.18 -15.83
C GLU A 70 -10.04 5.34 -17.37
N THR A 71 -10.45 6.50 -17.90
CA THR A 71 -10.35 6.78 -19.35
C THR A 71 -8.93 7.17 -19.76
N LYS A 72 -8.08 7.54 -18.79
CA LYS A 72 -6.70 8.02 -19.02
C LYS A 72 -5.62 7.06 -18.55
N ARG A 73 -5.95 6.11 -17.68
CA ARG A 73 -4.99 5.19 -17.06
C ARG A 73 -5.62 3.89 -16.63
N SER A 74 -4.78 2.87 -16.43
CA SER A 74 -5.23 1.62 -15.80
C SER A 74 -5.64 1.88 -14.34
N VAL A 75 -6.76 1.33 -13.90
CA VAL A 75 -7.24 1.43 -12.51
C VAL A 75 -7.66 0.03 -12.05
N PRO A 76 -7.17 -0.46 -10.90
CA PRO A 76 -6.43 0.28 -9.87
C PRO A 76 -4.97 0.55 -10.25
N HIS A 77 -4.35 1.53 -9.58
CA HIS A 77 -2.89 1.60 -9.52
C HIS A 77 -2.38 0.38 -8.75
N ILE A 78 -1.78 -0.59 -9.44
CA ILE A 78 -1.23 -1.82 -8.86
C ILE A 78 0.22 -2.02 -9.27
N GLY A 79 1.14 -1.91 -8.31
CA GLY A 79 2.54 -2.24 -8.54
C GLY A 79 3.50 -1.45 -7.67
N TRP A 80 4.77 -1.47 -8.07
CA TRP A 80 5.85 -0.77 -7.39
C TRP A 80 6.08 0.57 -8.06
N ASN A 81 6.13 1.64 -7.27
CA ASN A 81 6.34 3.00 -7.76
C ASN A 81 7.23 3.75 -6.77
N GLY A 82 7.87 4.82 -7.24
CA GLY A 82 8.70 5.68 -6.42
C GLY A 82 7.89 6.65 -5.56
N THR A 83 8.60 7.34 -4.68
CA THR A 83 8.12 8.53 -3.96
C THR A 83 9.02 9.72 -4.26
N ILE A 84 8.49 10.92 -4.04
CA ILE A 84 9.22 12.19 -4.03
C ILE A 84 8.86 12.93 -2.74
N ALA A 85 9.84 13.24 -1.90
CA ALA A 85 9.66 13.85 -0.60
C ALA A 85 9.39 15.35 -0.70
N HIS A 86 8.42 15.83 0.10
CA HIS A 86 8.11 17.25 0.31
C HIS A 86 8.66 17.76 1.64
N GLN A 87 9.02 16.85 2.54
CA GLN A 87 9.67 17.14 3.81
C GLN A 87 10.53 15.95 4.24
N SER A 88 11.59 16.21 5.00
CA SER A 88 12.35 15.17 5.69
C SER A 88 11.50 14.57 6.80
N SER A 89 11.71 13.29 7.08
CA SER A 89 11.08 12.62 8.21
C SER A 89 12.00 11.53 8.77
N PRO A 90 12.12 11.39 10.09
CA PRO A 90 12.78 10.25 10.71
C PRO A 90 12.20 8.90 10.27
N ALA A 91 10.90 8.84 9.94
CA ALA A 91 10.26 7.62 9.43
C ALA A 91 10.82 7.19 8.06
N MET A 92 11.33 8.14 7.28
CA MET A 92 11.87 7.92 5.94
C MET A 92 13.40 7.79 5.92
N LYS A 93 14.08 7.81 7.08
CA LYS A 93 15.56 7.93 7.16
C LYS A 93 16.36 6.80 6.48
N TYR A 94 15.72 5.66 6.22
CA TYR A 94 16.32 4.49 5.58
C TYR A 94 15.81 4.24 4.15
N ILE A 95 15.09 5.20 3.58
CA ILE A 95 14.47 5.10 2.25
C ILE A 95 15.09 6.16 1.35
N LYS A 96 15.49 5.74 0.17
CA LYS A 96 15.99 6.63 -0.88
C LYS A 96 14.83 7.19 -1.68
N ASP A 97 14.87 8.50 -1.87
CA ASP A 97 13.86 9.22 -2.64
C ASP A 97 14.15 9.16 -4.16
N HIS A 98 13.24 9.69 -4.99
CA HIS A 98 13.42 9.90 -6.44
C HIS A 98 13.79 8.62 -7.24
N ASN A 99 12.89 7.63 -7.28
CA ASN A 99 13.12 6.33 -7.94
C ASN A 99 14.35 5.55 -7.39
N GLY A 100 14.86 5.94 -6.22
CA GLY A 100 15.94 5.22 -5.54
C GLY A 100 15.48 3.92 -4.90
N ASP A 101 14.43 4.00 -4.07
CA ASP A 101 13.70 2.85 -3.54
C ASP A 101 12.22 2.91 -3.98
N GLU A 102 11.60 1.74 -4.08
CA GLU A 102 10.23 1.59 -4.56
C GLU A 102 9.33 1.00 -3.46
N VAL A 103 8.05 1.40 -3.47
CA VAL A 103 7.02 0.91 -2.55
C VAL A 103 5.80 0.41 -3.31
N TYR A 104 5.07 -0.51 -2.70
CA TYR A 104 3.96 -1.22 -3.33
C TYR A 104 2.61 -0.52 -3.10
N PHE A 105 1.92 -0.21 -4.18
CA PHE A 105 0.60 0.41 -4.23
C PHE A 105 -0.44 -0.57 -4.77
N VAL A 106 -1.65 -0.50 -4.21
CA VAL A 106 -2.85 -1.20 -4.69
C VAL A 106 -4.11 -0.41 -4.31
N HIS A 107 -4.50 0.57 -5.14
CA HIS A 107 -5.63 1.45 -4.84
C HIS A 107 -6.25 2.06 -6.11
N SER A 108 -7.58 2.30 -6.08
CA SER A 108 -8.31 2.98 -7.16
C SER A 108 -8.59 4.45 -6.85
N TYR A 109 -8.44 4.85 -5.58
CA TYR A 109 -8.72 6.20 -5.10
C TYR A 109 -7.46 6.83 -4.52
N TYR A 110 -7.32 8.14 -4.62
CA TYR A 110 -6.15 8.89 -4.19
C TYR A 110 -6.54 10.25 -3.61
N ALA A 111 -5.64 10.83 -2.81
CA ALA A 111 -5.79 12.19 -2.32
C ALA A 111 -5.01 13.18 -3.22
N PRO A 112 -5.66 14.16 -3.86
CA PRO A 112 -5.00 15.22 -4.61
C PRO A 112 -4.18 16.14 -3.71
N ILE A 113 -3.08 16.67 -4.26
CA ILE A 113 -2.31 17.72 -3.61
C ILE A 113 -3.02 19.05 -3.83
N THR A 114 -3.25 19.81 -2.74
CA THR A 114 -3.88 21.13 -2.76
C THR A 114 -3.16 22.05 -1.78
N ASP A 115 -3.35 23.36 -1.92
CA ASP A 115 -2.77 24.33 -0.97
C ASP A 115 -3.23 24.06 0.47
N ALA A 116 -4.48 23.62 0.65
CA ALA A 116 -5.08 23.34 1.95
C ALA A 116 -4.42 22.15 2.68
N ASN A 117 -3.91 21.17 1.93
CA ASN A 117 -3.27 19.98 2.50
C ASN A 117 -1.74 19.94 2.31
N SER A 118 -1.16 20.95 1.64
CA SER A 118 0.28 21.06 1.36
C SER A 118 1.18 20.79 2.58
N LYS A 119 0.81 21.29 3.75
CA LYS A 119 1.57 21.12 5.02
C LYS A 119 1.56 19.69 5.57
N TRP A 120 0.69 18.82 5.06
CA TRP A 120 0.63 17.42 5.44
C TRP A 120 1.42 16.52 4.50
N VAL A 121 1.75 16.97 3.28
CA VAL A 121 2.37 16.10 2.28
C VAL A 121 3.75 15.68 2.76
N LEU A 122 3.95 14.37 2.99
CA LEU A 122 5.27 13.81 3.27
C LEU A 122 5.94 13.40 1.96
N THR A 123 5.22 12.62 1.14
CA THR A 123 5.65 12.28 -0.21
C THR A 123 4.52 12.39 -1.22
N ARG A 124 4.89 12.68 -2.48
CA ARG A 124 4.04 12.50 -3.66
C ARG A 124 4.53 11.35 -4.52
N THR A 125 3.64 10.86 -5.37
CA THR A 125 3.94 9.85 -6.41
C THR A 125 3.20 10.25 -7.68
N THR A 126 3.82 9.98 -8.83
CA THR A 126 3.20 10.14 -10.15
C THR A 126 2.78 8.76 -10.67
N TYR A 127 1.54 8.65 -11.15
CA TYR A 127 1.02 7.46 -11.78
C TYR A 127 0.33 7.82 -13.11
N GLU A 128 0.95 7.46 -14.23
CA GLU A 128 0.44 7.73 -15.59
C GLU A 128 -0.04 9.19 -15.73
N GLY A 129 0.86 10.12 -15.40
CA GLY A 129 0.63 11.57 -15.46
C GLY A 129 -0.23 12.16 -14.33
N GLN A 130 -0.80 11.35 -13.43
CA GLN A 130 -1.52 11.85 -12.25
C GLN A 130 -0.61 11.90 -11.04
N GLU A 131 -0.47 13.09 -10.46
CA GLU A 131 0.18 13.26 -9.16
C GLU A 131 -0.83 13.11 -8.01
N TYR A 132 -0.36 12.49 -6.92
CA TYR A 132 -1.14 12.34 -5.71
C TYR A 132 -0.25 12.23 -4.48
N ILE A 133 -0.86 12.42 -3.31
CA ILE A 133 -0.20 12.25 -2.01
C ILE A 133 0.01 10.74 -1.76
N SER A 134 1.26 10.30 -1.71
CA SER A 134 1.60 8.90 -1.42
C SER A 134 1.92 8.65 0.06
N SER A 135 2.23 9.70 0.81
CA SER A 135 2.24 9.67 2.28
C SER A 135 2.02 11.07 2.85
N VAL A 136 1.52 11.11 4.09
CA VAL A 136 1.29 12.34 4.86
C VAL A 136 2.02 12.28 6.19
N GLN A 137 2.45 13.44 6.66
CA GLN A 137 2.95 13.61 8.02
C GLN A 137 2.77 15.04 8.52
N LYS A 138 2.29 15.16 9.76
CA LYS A 138 2.32 16.40 10.55
C LYS A 138 2.40 16.03 12.03
N GLY A 139 3.41 16.56 12.73
CA GLY A 139 3.71 16.14 14.09
C GLY A 139 3.99 14.64 14.14
N ASN A 140 3.37 13.95 15.09
CA ASN A 140 3.49 12.50 15.29
C ASN A 140 2.46 11.67 14.51
N VAL A 141 1.62 12.32 13.70
CA VAL A 141 0.67 11.64 12.81
C VAL A 141 1.34 11.41 11.46
N CYS A 142 1.60 10.14 11.13
CA CYS A 142 2.15 9.71 9.85
C CYS A 142 1.19 8.71 9.19
N ALA A 143 1.08 8.73 7.86
CA ALA A 143 0.32 7.71 7.16
C ALA A 143 0.78 7.54 5.71
N THR A 144 0.63 6.34 5.15
CA THR A 144 1.09 5.98 3.80
C THR A 144 -0.04 5.43 2.95
N GLN A 145 -0.08 5.80 1.67
CA GLN A 145 -0.99 5.20 0.68
C GLN A 145 -0.47 3.82 0.26
N PHE A 146 0.85 3.67 0.17
CA PHE A 146 1.49 2.39 -0.09
C PHE A 146 1.41 1.46 1.13
N HIS A 147 1.64 0.18 0.88
CA HIS A 147 1.64 -0.88 1.88
C HIS A 147 3.08 -1.22 2.28
N PRO A 148 3.63 -0.68 3.39
CA PRO A 148 4.99 -1.01 3.80
C PRO A 148 5.16 -2.52 4.05
N GLU A 149 4.15 -3.21 4.56
CA GLU A 149 4.17 -4.67 4.77
C GLU A 149 4.22 -5.49 3.46
N LYS A 150 3.91 -4.87 2.32
CA LYS A 150 4.03 -5.46 0.97
C LYS A 150 5.23 -4.94 0.19
N SER A 151 5.95 -3.96 0.75
CA SER A 151 7.04 -3.25 0.07
C SER A 151 8.43 -3.85 0.35
N GLY A 152 8.50 -5.11 0.77
CA GLY A 152 9.76 -5.83 0.99
C GLY A 152 10.70 -5.09 1.94
N LYS A 153 11.99 -5.00 1.58
CA LYS A 153 13.00 -4.34 2.41
C LYS A 153 12.75 -2.84 2.58
N THR A 154 12.30 -2.15 1.53
CA THR A 154 11.95 -0.72 1.59
C THR A 154 10.86 -0.46 2.63
N GLY A 155 9.82 -1.29 2.61
CA GLY A 155 8.73 -1.18 3.58
C GLY A 155 9.14 -1.51 5.01
N LEU A 156 10.00 -2.51 5.21
CA LEU A 156 10.58 -2.79 6.54
C LEU A 156 11.45 -1.62 7.02
N ASN A 157 12.21 -0.99 6.14
CA ASN A 157 13.00 0.20 6.45
C ASN A 157 12.12 1.39 6.88
N PHE A 158 10.96 1.58 6.24
CA PHE A 158 9.97 2.57 6.67
C PHE A 158 9.46 2.28 8.09
N LEU A 159 8.98 1.05 8.33
CA LEU A 159 8.44 0.68 9.65
C LEU A 159 9.51 0.79 10.74
N LYS A 160 10.74 0.40 10.44
CA LYS A 160 11.88 0.57 11.34
C LYS A 160 12.11 2.05 11.66
N GLY A 161 12.17 2.91 10.64
CA GLY A 161 12.35 4.35 10.81
C GLY A 161 11.25 4.95 11.69
N PHE A 162 10.00 4.58 11.43
CA PHE A 162 8.85 5.02 12.23
C PHE A 162 8.99 4.59 13.70
N LEU A 163 9.17 3.29 13.97
CA LEU A 163 9.25 2.76 15.33
C LEU A 163 10.41 3.35 16.14
N GLU A 164 11.61 3.41 15.56
CA GLU A 164 12.76 4.02 16.22
C GLU A 164 12.51 5.51 16.54
N SER A 165 11.89 6.25 15.61
CA SER A 165 11.60 7.67 15.86
C SER A 165 10.52 7.91 16.92
N VAL A 166 9.61 6.95 17.10
CA VAL A 166 8.63 6.96 18.21
C VAL A 166 9.33 6.69 19.54
N GLU A 167 10.22 5.70 19.59
CA GLU A 167 11.00 5.37 20.78
C GLU A 167 11.91 6.54 21.20
N ASP A 168 12.55 7.17 20.23
CA ASP A 168 13.44 8.33 20.44
C ASP A 168 12.69 9.63 20.72
N GLY A 169 11.35 9.67 20.55
CA GLY A 169 10.55 10.90 20.65
C GLY A 169 10.87 11.94 19.59
N THR A 170 11.40 11.51 18.43
CA THR A 170 11.86 12.37 17.35
C THR A 170 10.93 12.39 16.13
N LEU A 171 9.89 11.56 16.08
CA LEU A 171 9.02 11.42 14.89
C LEU A 171 8.53 12.77 14.32
N SER A 172 8.20 13.74 15.17
CA SER A 172 7.75 15.08 14.77
C SER A 172 8.83 15.98 14.12
N ASN A 173 10.10 15.55 14.09
CA ASN A 173 11.22 16.34 13.59
C ASN A 173 11.27 16.32 12.05
N THR A 174 10.31 16.96 11.41
CA THR A 174 10.25 17.12 9.96
C THR A 174 10.78 18.48 9.51
N THR A 175 11.31 18.57 8.30
CA THR A 175 11.75 19.85 7.71
C THR A 175 11.33 19.89 6.24
N PRO A 176 10.68 20.97 5.76
CA PRO A 176 10.30 21.09 4.36
C PRO A 176 11.50 20.92 3.42
N ILE A 177 11.29 20.21 2.31
CA ILE A 177 12.26 20.01 1.24
C ILE A 177 11.76 20.76 0.01
N ALA A 178 12.67 21.49 -0.65
CA ALA A 178 12.35 22.13 -1.93
C ALA A 178 12.14 21.05 -3.00
N VAL A 179 10.93 20.96 -3.53
CA VAL A 179 10.57 19.98 -4.55
C VAL A 179 10.82 20.57 -5.93
N ASN A 180 11.51 19.83 -6.79
CA ASN A 180 11.66 20.21 -8.18
C ASN A 180 10.38 19.85 -8.97
N PRO A 181 9.70 20.82 -9.61
CA PRO A 181 8.40 20.58 -10.25
C PRO A 181 8.42 19.59 -11.42
N ILE A 182 9.59 19.35 -12.02
CA ILE A 182 9.73 18.40 -13.16
C ILE A 182 9.97 16.96 -12.71
N ASP A 183 10.27 16.74 -11.43
CA ASP A 183 10.52 15.40 -10.92
C ASP A 183 9.23 14.59 -10.91
N HIS A 184 9.29 13.36 -11.39
CA HIS A 184 8.18 12.43 -11.41
C HIS A 184 8.68 11.02 -11.13
N THR A 185 7.76 10.16 -10.72
CA THR A 185 8.03 8.74 -10.50
C THR A 185 7.36 7.92 -11.60
N GLU A 186 7.84 6.69 -11.79
CA GLU A 186 7.29 5.78 -12.79
C GLU A 186 6.96 4.42 -12.17
N LEU A 187 5.91 3.78 -12.70
CA LEU A 187 5.56 2.42 -12.31
C LEU A 187 6.61 1.45 -12.85
N VAL A 188 7.14 0.61 -11.97
CA VAL A 188 8.15 -0.40 -12.31
C VAL A 188 7.50 -1.55 -13.06
N LYS A 189 8.25 -2.16 -13.99
CA LYS A 189 7.82 -3.37 -14.70
C LYS A 189 7.63 -4.53 -13.71
N ARG A 190 6.38 -4.91 -13.48
CA ARG A 190 6.03 -5.99 -12.56
C ARG A 190 6.37 -7.37 -13.13
N VAL A 191 7.21 -8.13 -12.42
CA VAL A 191 7.44 -9.56 -12.67
C VAL A 191 6.62 -10.38 -11.69
N VAL A 192 5.77 -11.26 -12.20
CA VAL A 192 4.94 -12.17 -11.38
C VAL A 192 5.47 -13.58 -11.55
N VAL A 193 5.90 -14.20 -10.46
CA VAL A 193 6.27 -15.62 -10.43
C VAL A 193 5.05 -16.42 -10.01
N ALA A 194 4.64 -17.36 -10.85
CA ALA A 194 3.50 -18.24 -10.60
C ALA A 194 3.99 -19.69 -10.42
N LEU A 195 3.29 -20.43 -9.54
CA LEU A 195 3.53 -21.84 -9.29
C LEU A 195 2.18 -22.55 -9.13
N ASP A 196 2.08 -23.78 -9.63
CA ASP A 196 0.88 -24.59 -9.48
C ASP A 196 0.97 -25.42 -8.20
N VAL A 197 -0.08 -25.38 -7.38
CA VAL A 197 -0.23 -26.24 -6.20
C VAL A 197 -1.34 -27.26 -6.48
N ARG A 198 -1.02 -28.55 -6.38
CA ARG A 198 -1.95 -29.66 -6.63
C ARG A 198 -1.93 -30.67 -5.49
N SER A 199 -3.00 -31.43 -5.33
CA SER A 199 -3.00 -32.61 -4.47
C SER A 199 -2.47 -33.83 -5.25
N ASN A 200 -1.53 -34.58 -4.68
CA ASN A 200 -1.11 -35.87 -5.23
C ASN A 200 -2.09 -37.00 -4.83
N ASP A 201 -1.85 -38.23 -5.30
CA ASP A 201 -2.69 -39.40 -5.01
C ASP A 201 -2.74 -39.77 -3.52
N ASN A 202 -1.77 -39.29 -2.72
CA ASN A 202 -1.72 -39.47 -1.26
C ASN A 202 -2.40 -38.33 -0.49
N GLY A 203 -2.95 -37.33 -1.18
CA GLY A 203 -3.58 -36.15 -0.58
C GLY A 203 -2.61 -35.05 -0.15
N ASP A 204 -1.30 -35.19 -0.42
CA ASP A 204 -0.32 -34.13 -0.12
C ASP A 204 -0.41 -33.00 -1.14
N LEU A 205 -0.22 -31.76 -0.68
CA LEU A 205 -0.01 -30.62 -1.56
C LEU A 205 1.41 -30.63 -2.12
N VAL A 206 1.53 -30.62 -3.45
CA VAL A 206 2.78 -30.62 -4.20
C VAL A 206 2.83 -29.44 -5.17
N VAL A 207 4.03 -28.90 -5.39
CA VAL A 207 4.25 -27.87 -6.41
C VAL A 207 4.67 -28.52 -7.73
N THR A 208 3.94 -28.20 -8.81
CA THR A 208 4.19 -28.73 -10.15
C THR A 208 4.56 -27.63 -11.13
N LYS A 209 5.33 -27.97 -12.17
CA LYS A 209 5.54 -27.09 -13.34
C LYS A 209 4.29 -27.18 -14.22
N GLY A 210 3.79 -26.04 -14.71
CA GLY A 210 2.48 -25.91 -15.36
C GLY A 210 2.17 -26.90 -16.50
N ASP A 211 0.87 -26.98 -16.83
CA ASP A 211 0.16 -28.01 -17.62
C ASP A 211 0.81 -28.53 -18.92
N GLN A 212 1.81 -27.85 -19.47
CA GLN A 212 2.45 -28.22 -20.75
C GLN A 212 3.57 -29.26 -20.63
N TYR A 213 3.88 -29.75 -19.44
CA TYR A 213 4.94 -30.74 -19.24
C TYR A 213 4.38 -31.97 -18.53
N ASP A 214 4.72 -33.15 -19.03
CA ASP A 214 4.50 -34.39 -18.31
C ASP A 214 5.33 -34.35 -17.02
N VAL A 215 4.64 -34.03 -15.92
CA VAL A 215 5.22 -33.91 -14.59
C VAL A 215 5.41 -35.27 -13.93
N ARG A 216 5.07 -36.38 -14.59
CA ARG A 216 5.31 -37.71 -14.01
C ARG A 216 6.79 -38.07 -14.10
N GLU A 217 7.32 -38.64 -13.03
CA GLU A 217 8.63 -39.29 -13.07
C GLU A 217 8.57 -40.47 -14.05
N LYS A 218 9.53 -40.49 -14.98
CA LYS A 218 9.78 -41.68 -15.80
C LYS A 218 10.63 -42.63 -14.95
N ASP A 219 9.99 -43.38 -14.06
CA ASP A 219 10.63 -44.56 -13.49
C ASP A 219 10.34 -45.77 -14.37
N ASP A 220 11.41 -46.50 -14.69
CA ASP A 220 11.46 -47.74 -15.48
C ASP A 220 10.82 -48.95 -14.76
N ASP A 221 9.75 -48.75 -13.98
CA ASP A 221 9.01 -49.85 -13.35
C ASP A 221 7.85 -50.31 -14.24
N ALA A 222 8.18 -51.30 -15.06
CA ALA A 222 7.34 -51.95 -16.07
C ALA A 222 6.11 -52.72 -15.54
N VAL A 223 5.60 -52.40 -14.34
CA VAL A 223 4.54 -53.19 -13.68
C VAL A 223 3.24 -52.40 -13.44
N THR A 224 3.25 -51.07 -13.32
CA THR A 224 2.02 -50.30 -13.00
C THR A 224 1.73 -49.08 -13.87
N GLY A 225 2.67 -48.62 -14.71
CA GLY A 225 2.43 -47.59 -15.73
C GLY A 225 1.98 -46.21 -15.22
N ARG A 226 2.06 -45.94 -13.91
CA ARG A 226 1.72 -44.63 -13.31
C ARG A 226 2.93 -44.08 -12.55
N GLY A 227 3.74 -43.26 -13.22
CA GLY A 227 4.80 -42.49 -12.59
C GLY A 227 4.24 -41.44 -11.63
N GLY A 228 4.86 -41.27 -10.46
CA GLY A 228 4.48 -40.27 -9.46
C GLY A 228 4.68 -38.84 -9.97
N VAL A 229 3.91 -37.88 -9.45
CA VAL A 229 4.04 -36.46 -9.80
C VAL A 229 5.36 -35.90 -9.24
N ARG A 230 6.22 -35.36 -10.11
CA ARG A 230 7.47 -34.66 -9.75
C ARG A 230 7.16 -33.54 -8.78
N ASN A 231 7.66 -33.71 -7.57
CA ASN A 231 7.53 -32.76 -6.49
C ASN A 231 8.70 -31.76 -6.54
N LEU A 232 8.43 -30.50 -6.91
CA LEU A 232 9.44 -29.43 -6.89
C LEU A 232 9.63 -28.82 -5.49
N GLY A 233 8.95 -29.37 -4.48
CA GLY A 233 8.91 -28.89 -3.11
C GLY A 233 7.47 -28.91 -2.57
N LYS A 234 7.35 -29.00 -1.25
CA LYS A 234 6.05 -28.76 -0.58
C LYS A 234 5.80 -27.25 -0.52
N PRO A 235 4.57 -26.76 -0.71
CA PRO A 235 4.22 -25.41 -0.31
C PRO A 235 4.62 -25.20 1.15
N VAL A 236 5.12 -24.02 1.51
CA VAL A 236 5.41 -23.69 2.91
C VAL A 236 4.10 -23.82 3.69
N SER A 237 4.07 -24.74 4.66
CA SER A 237 2.92 -25.04 5.51
C SER A 237 2.64 -23.92 6.51
#